data_AF-I6LB69-F1
#
_entry.id   AF-I6LB69-F1
#
_cell.length_a   1.000
_cell.length_b   1.000
_cell.length_c   1.000
_cell.angle_alpha   90.00
_cell.angle_beta   90.00
_cell.angle_gamma   90.00
#
_symmetry.space_group_name_H-M   'P 1'
#
loop_
_entity.id
_entity.type
_entity.pdbx_description
1 polymer ?
#
loop_
_entity_poly.entity_id
_entity_poly.type
_entity_poly.pdbx_seq_one_letter_code
_entity_poly.pdbx_strand_id
1 'polypeptide(L)' 'VLFLNPGTFTHPDMFTINLMTEASTLTILFLWARASYPRFRYDQLMHLLWKNFLPLTLALFLWHTSFPIAMSGLPPQ' A
#
# COMPACT_ATOMS: atom_id res chain seq x y z
N VAL A 1 -1.88 9.90 6.68
CA VAL A 1 -0.88 10.99 6.54
C VAL A 1 -0.09 10.93 5.24
N LEU A 2 0.03 9.77 4.57
CA LEU A 2 0.96 9.62 3.45
C LEU A 2 0.46 10.12 2.08
N PHE A 3 -0.85 10.18 1.81
CA PHE A 3 -1.35 10.51 0.46
C PHE A 3 -2.00 11.89 0.33
N LEU A 4 -2.85 12.29 1.28
CA LEU A 4 -3.26 13.67 1.46
C LEU A 4 -2.88 14.09 2.87
N ASN A 5 -1.72 14.72 3.06
CA ASN A 5 -1.52 15.55 4.25
C ASN A 5 -2.13 16.91 3.91
N PRO A 6 -3.24 17.32 4.54
CA PRO A 6 -3.57 18.73 4.55
C PRO A 6 -2.41 19.36 5.31
N GLY A 7 -1.54 20.09 4.61
CA GLY A 7 -0.50 20.86 5.27
C GLY A 7 -1.12 21.69 6.40
N THR A 8 -0.31 22.13 7.36
CA THR A 8 -0.65 22.80 8.64
C THR A 8 -1.60 24.01 8.58
N PHE A 9 -2.20 24.31 7.44
CA PHE A 9 -3.07 25.43 7.11
C PHE A 9 -4.57 25.12 7.02
N THR A 10 -5.01 23.85 7.10
CA THR A 10 -6.44 23.52 7.02
C THR A 10 -7.02 23.17 8.38
N HIS A 11 -8.23 23.65 8.68
CA HIS A 11 -8.98 23.38 9.90
C HIS A 11 -8.94 21.89 10.33
N PRO A 12 -8.89 21.59 11.65
CA PRO A 12 -8.75 20.23 12.19
C PRO A 12 -9.86 19.28 11.74
N ASP A 13 -11.04 19.79 11.38
CA ASP A 13 -12.16 18.99 10.87
C ASP A 13 -11.87 18.34 9.51
N MET A 14 -11.03 18.97 8.67
CA MET A 14 -10.69 18.44 7.33
C MET A 14 -9.77 17.22 7.39
N PHE A 15 -8.94 17.10 8.43
CA PHE A 15 -8.09 15.92 8.64
C PHE A 15 -8.93 14.66 8.90
N THR A 16 -9.94 14.78 9.76
CA THR A 16 -10.86 13.68 10.08
C THR A 16 -11.64 13.24 8.84
N ILE A 17 -12.16 14.21 8.06
CA ILE A 17 -12.88 13.92 6.81
C ILE A 17 -11.97 13.18 5.82
N ASN A 18 -10.73 13.64 5.66
CA ASN A 18 -9.78 13.03 4.75
C ASN A 18 -9.44 11.58 5.12
N LEU A 19 -9.20 11.31 6.42
CA LEU A 19 -9.00 9.94 6.91
C LEU A 19 -10.23 9.06 6.66
N MET A 20 -11.43 9.59 6.90
CA MET A 20 -12.69 8.88 6.63
C MET A 20 -12.87 8.56 5.14
N THR A 21 -12.47 9.47 4.24
CA THR A 21 -12.52 9.24 2.78
C THR A 21 -11.49 8.20 2.31
N GLU A 22 -10.28 8.17 2.87
CA GLU A 22 -9.31 7.11 2.54
C GLU A 22 -9.82 5.74 3.02
N ALA A 23 -10.40 5.67 4.22
CA ALA A 23 -10.96 4.42 4.73
C ALA A 23 -12.15 3.90 3.90
N SER A 24 -13.05 4.80 3.48
CA SER A 24 -14.23 4.42 2.69
C SER A 24 -13.84 3.98 1.28
N THR A 25 -12.91 4.66 0.63
CA THR A 25 -12.38 4.27 -0.69
C THR A 25 -11.68 2.92 -0.65
N LEU A 26 -10.85 2.65 0.36
CA LEU A 26 -10.23 1.33 0.57
C LEU A 26 -11.28 0.23 0.78
N THR A 27 -12.35 0.50 1.53
CA THR A 27 -13.43 -0.47 1.76
C THR A 27 -14.21 -0.77 0.48
N ILE A 28 -14.50 0.25 -0.33
CA ILE A 28 -15.16 0.09 -1.63
C ILE A 28 -14.27 -0.71 -2.59
N LEU A 29 -12.97 -0.41 -2.64
CA LEU A 29 -12.00 -1.18 -3.44
C LEU A 29 -11.95 -2.65 -3.02
N PHE A 30 -11.98 -2.93 -1.71
CA PHE A 30 -12.01 -4.30 -1.19
C PHE A 30 -13.30 -5.03 -1.57
N LEU A 31 -14.46 -4.38 -1.43
CA LEU A 31 -15.75 -4.94 -1.88
C LEU A 31 -15.75 -5.19 -3.39
N TRP A 32 -15.21 -4.25 -4.17
CA TRP A 32 -15.14 -4.36 -5.62
C TRP A 32 -14.23 -5.49 -6.08
N ALA A 33 -13.03 -5.60 -5.50
CA ALA A 33 -12.12 -6.72 -5.75
C ALA A 33 -12.80 -8.06 -5.45
N ARG A 34 -13.52 -8.17 -4.33
CA ARG A 34 -14.30 -9.38 -4.00
C ARG A 34 -15.39 -9.68 -5.04
N ALA A 35 -16.08 -8.67 -5.55
CA ALA A 35 -17.14 -8.84 -6.55
C ALA A 35 -16.59 -9.21 -7.93
N SER A 36 -15.42 -8.70 -8.31
CA SER A 36 -14.79 -8.94 -9.61
C SER A 36 -14.02 -10.25 -9.72
N TYR A 37 -13.57 -10.83 -8.59
CA TYR A 37 -12.83 -12.10 -8.61
C TYR A 37 -13.71 -13.30 -8.24
N PRO A 38 -14.15 -14.11 -9.23
CA PRO A 38 -14.82 -15.39 -8.96
C PRO A 38 -13.79 -16.36 -8.38
N ARG A 39 -14.15 -17.04 -7.28
CA ARG A 39 -13.28 -17.86 -6.42
C ARG A 39 -12.08 -18.52 -7.14
N PHE A 40 -10.87 -18.08 -6.81
CA PHE A 40 -9.64 -18.81 -7.15
C PHE A 40 -9.44 -20.01 -6.21
N ARG A 41 -8.98 -21.14 -6.77
CA ARG A 41 -8.63 -22.34 -5.99
C ARG A 41 -7.43 -22.06 -5.10
N TYR A 42 -7.39 -22.69 -3.92
CA TYR A 42 -6.29 -22.53 -2.96
C TYR A 42 -4.92 -22.85 -3.58
N ASP A 43 -4.88 -23.82 -4.50
CA ASP A 43 -3.66 -24.22 -5.21
C ASP A 43 -3.10 -23.10 -6.10
N GLN A 44 -3.98 -22.36 -6.77
CA GLN A 44 -3.58 -21.25 -7.62
C GLN A 44 -3.11 -20.07 -6.78
N LEU A 45 -3.77 -19.81 -5.65
CA LEU A 45 -3.35 -18.78 -4.69
C LEU A 45 -1.98 -19.10 -4.10
N MET A 46 -1.76 -20.36 -3.70
CA MET A 46 -0.47 -20.80 -3.16
C MET A 46 0.62 -20.66 -4.21
N HIS A 47 0.39 -21.07 -5.46
CA HIS A 47 1.38 -20.89 -6.52
C HIS A 47 1.70 -19.42 -6.80
N LEU A 48 0.68 -18.56 -6.85
CA LEU A 48 0.86 -17.12 -7.08
C LEU A 48 1.68 -16.47 -5.95
N LEU A 49 1.34 -16.81 -4.69
CA LEU A 49 2.01 -16.24 -3.52
C LEU A 49 3.47 -16.72 -3.42
N TRP A 50 3.69 -18.02 -3.58
CA TRP A 50 5.01 -18.61 -3.40
C TRP A 50 5.95 -18.35 -4.58
N LYS A 51 5.45 -18.31 -5.83
CA LYS A 51 6.31 -18.07 -7.00
C LYS A 51 6.40 -16.62 -7.43
N ASN A 52 5.38 -15.80 -7.19
CA ASN A 52 5.36 -14.43 -7.69
C ASN A 52 5.54 -13.41 -6.57
N PHE A 53 4.78 -13.52 -5.47
CA PHE A 53 4.92 -12.56 -4.37
C PHE A 53 6.24 -12.69 -3.62
N LEU A 54 6.70 -13.91 -3.32
CA LEU A 54 7.92 -14.12 -2.54
C LEU A 54 9.20 -13.54 -3.20
N PRO A 55 9.52 -13.81 -4.48
CA PRO A 55 10.68 -13.17 -5.10
C PRO A 55 10.49 -11.67 -5.32
N LEU A 56 9.26 -11.22 -5.55
CA LEU A 56 8.95 -9.80 -5.72
C LEU A 56 9.16 -9.02 -4.42
N THR A 57 8.71 -9.55 -3.27
CA THR A 57 8.91 -8.89 -1.97
C THR A 57 10.39 -8.84 -1.61
N LEU A 58 11.16 -9.88 -1.91
CA LEU A 58 12.61 -9.88 -1.71
C LEU A 58 13.30 -8.84 -2.61
N ALA A 59 12.91 -8.75 -3.88
CA ALA A 59 13.43 -7.74 -4.81
C ALA A 59 13.08 -6.32 -4.37
N LEU A 60 11.84 -6.08 -3.93
CA LEU A 60 11.39 -4.79 -3.40
C LEU A 60 12.11 -4.41 -2.11
N PHE A 61 12.40 -5.38 -1.23
CA PHE A 61 13.18 -5.13 -0.01
C PHE A 61 14.62 -4.71 -0.33
N LEU A 62 15.28 -5.41 -1.26
CA LEU A 62 16.61 -5.03 -1.74
C LEU A 62 16.60 -3.68 -2.45
N TRP A 63 15.57 -3.40 -3.25
CA TRP A 63 15.38 -2.10 -3.89
C TRP A 63 15.19 -0.98 -2.87
N HIS A 64 14.32 -1.19 -1.87
CA HIS A 64 14.02 -0.18 -0.87
C HIS A 64 15.20 0.12 0.05
N THR A 65 16.10 -0.84 0.27
CA THR A 65 17.35 -0.58 1.01
C THR A 65 18.40 0.08 0.13
N SER A 66 18.58 -0.36 -1.12
CA SER A 66 19.58 0.20 -2.05
C SER A 66 19.24 1.60 -2.57
N PHE A 67 17.96 1.91 -2.78
CA PHE A 67 17.52 3.19 -3.34
C PHE A 67 17.86 4.39 -2.44
N PRO A 68 17.58 4.39 -1.11
CA PRO A 68 18.05 5.43 -0.19
C PRO A 68 19.58 5.51 -0.09
N ILE A 69 20.26 4.37 -0.12
CA ILE A 69 21.74 4.31 -0.06
C ILE A 69 22.36 4.95 -1.31
N ALA A 70 21.82 4.67 -2.49
CA ALA A 70 22.30 5.22 -3.76
C ALA A 70 22.06 6.73 -3.88
N MET A 71 20.94 7.23 -3.34
CA MET A 71 20.64 8.67 -3.35
C MET A 71 21.26 9.43 -2.16
N SER A 72 22.12 8.80 -1.35
CA SER A 72 22.67 9.36 -0.09
C SER A 72 21.61 9.93 0.86
N GLY A 73 20.37 9.44 0.75
CA GLY A 73 19.21 9.85 1.54
C GLY A 73 19.01 8.90 2.71
N LEU A 74 20.05 8.70 3.52
CA LEU A 74 19.90 8.02 4.80
C LEU A 74 19.01 8.91 5.68
N PRO A 75 17.85 8.43 6.15
CA PRO A 75 17.05 9.21 7.07
C PRO A 75 17.92 9.53 8.30
N PRO A 76 18.02 10.80 8.71
CA PRO A 76 18.73 11.16 9.92
C PRO A 76 18.06 10.43 11.10
N GLN A 77 18.87 9.69 11.84
CA GLN A 77 18.50 8.96 13.05
C GLN A 77 18.38 9.89 14.25
#